data_AF-A0A1E7FBB8-F1
#
_entry.id   AF-A0A1E7FBB8-F1
#
_cell.length_a   1.000
_cell.length_b   1.000
_cell.length_c   1.000
_cell.angle_alpha   90.00
_cell.angle_beta   90.00
_cell.angle_gamma   90.00
#
_symmetry.space_group_name_H-M   'P 1'
#
loop_
_entity.id
_entity.type
_entity.pdbx_description
1 polymer ?
#
loop_
_entity_poly.entity_id
_entity_poly.type
_entity_poly.pdbx_seq_one_letter_code
_entity_poly.pdbx_strand_id
1 'polypeptide(L)'
;EKGVIFSQWTKYLDIIAEELEYENHSFGRLNGKMNMEDRIESMANFAKDTGPRFLLCSLTACGTGITLTRANHVYMMDTWWNVAAENQAMDRVHRIGQKRDVRALRFIMKNSIEERFLNVQDAKQ
;
A
#
# COMPACT_ATOMS: atom_id res chain seq x y z
N GLU A 1 1.39 -1.68 -15.85
CA GLU A 1 1.45 -0.84 -14.63
C GLU A 1 1.35 -1.72 -13.40
N LYS A 2 1.83 -1.26 -12.23
CA LYS A 2 1.78 -2.03 -10.98
C LYS A 2 1.21 -1.20 -9.84
N GLY A 3 0.46 -1.84 -8.95
CA GLY A 3 -0.25 -1.20 -7.85
C GLY A 3 0.21 -1.69 -6.47
N VAL A 4 0.24 -0.80 -5.49
CA VAL A 4 0.37 -1.15 -4.07
C VAL A 4 -0.93 -0.82 -3.37
N ILE A 5 -1.46 -1.78 -2.62
CA ILE A 5 -2.68 -1.65 -1.84
C ILE A 5 -2.28 -1.61 -0.37
N PHE A 6 -2.53 -0.49 0.28
CA PHE A 6 -2.24 -0.27 1.69
C PHE A 6 -3.50 -0.39 2.54
N SER A 7 -3.36 -1.07 3.67
CA SER A 7 -4.36 -1.10 4.73
C SER A 7 -3.68 -1.23 6.09
N GLN A 8 -4.31 -0.70 7.14
CA GLN A 8 -3.89 -0.94 8.53
C GLN A 8 -4.37 -2.31 9.03
N TRP A 9 -5.40 -2.89 8.40
CA TRP A 9 -6.04 -4.13 8.81
C TRP A 9 -5.59 -5.29 7.92
N THR A 10 -4.80 -6.20 8.47
CA THR A 10 -4.36 -7.39 7.70
C THR A 10 -5.55 -8.24 7.25
N LYS A 11 -6.60 -8.33 8.06
CA LYS A 11 -7.85 -9.02 7.68
C LYS A 11 -8.53 -8.41 6.46
N TYR A 12 -8.42 -7.10 6.26
CA TYR A 12 -8.97 -6.48 5.07
C TYR A 12 -8.11 -6.79 3.83
N LEU A 13 -6.79 -6.81 3.98
CA LEU A 13 -5.90 -7.32 2.94
C LEU A 13 -6.18 -8.80 2.60
N ASP A 14 -6.62 -9.60 3.57
CA ASP A 14 -7.03 -10.99 3.33
C ASP A 14 -8.26 -11.06 2.42
N ILE A 15 -9.30 -10.28 2.70
CA ILE A 15 -10.49 -10.19 1.84
C ILE A 15 -10.12 -9.69 0.43
N ILE A 16 -9.26 -8.68 0.33
CA ILE A 16 -8.81 -8.17 -0.98
C ILE A 16 -8.00 -9.25 -1.72
N ALA A 17 -7.20 -10.05 -1.03
CA ALA A 17 -6.47 -11.14 -1.66
C ALA A 17 -7.42 -12.18 -2.25
N GLU A 18 -8.44 -12.59 -1.51
CA GLU A 18 -9.47 -13.54 -2.00
C GLU A 18 -10.13 -13.02 -3.28
N GLU A 19 -10.48 -11.73 -3.32
CA GLU A 19 -11.06 -11.10 -4.50
C GLU A 19 -10.07 -11.02 -5.68
N LEU A 20 -8.79 -10.72 -5.41
CA LEU A 20 -7.76 -10.73 -6.45
C LEU A 20 -7.53 -12.14 -7.01
N GLU A 21 -7.59 -13.19 -6.18
CA GLU A 21 -7.52 -14.57 -6.64
C GLU A 21 -8.72 -14.94 -7.51
N TYR A 22 -9.93 -14.55 -7.10
CA TYR A 22 -11.16 -14.77 -7.85
C TYR A 22 -11.09 -14.14 -9.25
N GLU A 23 -10.57 -12.92 -9.36
CA GLU A 23 -10.35 -12.18 -10.62
C GLU A 23 -9.05 -12.58 -11.37
N ASN A 24 -8.36 -13.64 -10.94
CA ASN A 24 -7.12 -14.14 -11.54
C ASN A 24 -5.99 -13.09 -11.62
N HIS A 25 -5.87 -12.26 -10.59
CA HIS A 25 -4.81 -11.28 -10.46
C HIS A 25 -3.70 -11.78 -9.54
N SER A 26 -2.45 -11.73 -10.03
CA SER A 26 -1.28 -12.05 -9.23
C SER A 26 -0.93 -10.92 -8.27
N PHE A 27 -0.68 -11.26 -7.01
CA PHE A 27 -0.27 -10.32 -5.98
C PHE A 27 0.88 -10.86 -5.12
N GLY A 28 1.68 -9.95 -4.59
CA GLY A 28 2.60 -10.21 -3.48
C GLY A 28 2.01 -9.70 -2.16
N ARG A 29 2.60 -10.12 -1.04
CA ARG A 29 2.26 -9.62 0.30
C ARG A 29 3.48 -9.07 1.01
N LEU A 30 3.28 -7.99 1.76
CA LEU A 30 4.23 -7.41 2.70
C LEU A 30 3.51 -7.09 4.01
N ASN A 31 3.85 -7.85 5.05
CA ASN A 31 3.36 -7.64 6.40
C ASN A 31 4.53 -7.37 7.34
N GLY A 32 4.31 -6.50 8.35
CA GLY A 32 5.28 -6.23 9.41
C GLY A 32 5.72 -7.49 10.18
N LYS A 33 4.91 -8.55 10.18
CA LYS A 33 5.23 -9.84 10.83
C LYS A 33 6.08 -10.79 9.99
N MET A 34 6.29 -10.52 8.69
CA MET A 34 7.14 -11.36 7.85
C MET A 34 8.59 -11.30 8.32
N ASN A 35 9.30 -12.43 8.22
CA ASN A 35 10.73 -12.45 8.45
C ASN A 35 11.45 -11.62 7.35
N MET A 36 12.75 -11.38 7.52
CA MET A 36 13.50 -10.55 6.59
C MET A 36 13.67 -11.20 5.20
N GLU A 37 13.84 -12.52 5.16
CA GLU A 37 14.07 -13.26 3.92
C GLU A 37 12.84 -13.22 3.01
N ASP A 38 11.66 -13.58 3.53
CA ASP A 38 10.39 -13.54 2.81
C ASP A 38 10.06 -12.14 2.30
N ARG A 39 10.40 -11.12 3.09
CA ARG A 39 10.21 -9.71 2.71
C ARG A 39 11.07 -9.34 1.51
N ILE A 40 12.36 -9.70 1.55
CA ILE A 40 13.30 -9.45 0.45
C ILE A 40 12.83 -10.18 -0.81
N GLU A 41 12.43 -11.44 -0.69
CA GLU A 41 11.94 -12.23 -1.81
C GLU A 41 10.67 -11.64 -2.43
N SER A 42 9.68 -11.30 -1.61
CA SER A 42 8.42 -10.68 -2.06
C SER A 42 8.67 -9.35 -2.79
N MET A 43 9.56 -8.51 -2.25
CA MET A 43 9.96 -7.26 -2.89
C MET A 43 10.70 -7.48 -4.21
N ALA A 44 11.66 -8.41 -4.24
CA ALA A 44 12.42 -8.74 -5.44
C ALA A 44 11.50 -9.31 -6.52
N ASN A 45 10.54 -10.15 -6.15
CA ASN A 45 9.55 -10.70 -7.07
C ASN A 45 8.63 -9.60 -7.60
N PHE A 46 8.13 -8.71 -6.75
CA PHE A 46 7.31 -7.57 -7.18
C PHE A 46 8.05 -6.61 -8.12
N ALA A 47 9.36 -6.45 -7.95
CA ALA A 47 10.18 -5.61 -8.82
C ALA A 47 10.32 -6.14 -10.26
N LYS A 48 10.19 -7.46 -10.47
CA LYS A 48 10.30 -8.09 -11.81
C LYS A 48 9.13 -7.71 -12.71
N ASP A 49 9.37 -7.59 -14.01
CA ASP A 49 8.33 -7.28 -15.00
C ASP A 49 7.28 -8.39 -15.13
N THR A 50 7.72 -9.63 -15.01
CA THR A 50 6.88 -10.84 -14.94
C THR A 50 6.34 -11.13 -13.55
N GLY A 51 6.72 -10.33 -12.55
CA GLY A 51 6.24 -10.46 -11.18
C GLY A 51 4.79 -10.02 -11.01
N PRO A 52 4.23 -10.15 -9.79
CA PRO A 52 2.84 -9.84 -9.52
C PRO A 52 2.46 -8.41 -9.89
N ARG A 53 1.19 -8.22 -10.31
CA ARG A 53 0.65 -6.90 -10.67
C ARG A 53 0.40 -6.05 -9.42
N PHE A 54 -0.07 -6.66 -8.35
CA PHE A 54 -0.42 -5.99 -7.10
C PHE A 54 0.53 -6.36 -5.96
N LEU A 55 0.65 -5.47 -4.99
CA LEU A 55 1.34 -5.72 -3.74
C LEU A 55 0.43 -5.31 -2.59
N LEU A 56 0.02 -6.26 -1.77
CA LEU A 56 -0.75 -6.02 -0.56
C LEU A 56 0.23 -5.68 0.57
N CYS A 57 0.14 -4.49 1.13
CA CYS A 57 1.11 -3.98 2.10
C CYS A 57 0.40 -3.50 3.37
N SER A 58 0.81 -4.01 4.52
CA SER A 58 0.35 -3.45 5.79
C SER A 58 1.02 -2.10 6.03
N LEU A 59 0.28 -1.13 6.60
CA LEU A 59 0.86 0.17 6.95
C LEU A 59 2.05 0.04 7.92
N THR A 60 2.05 -0.97 8.78
CA THR A 60 3.18 -1.29 9.68
C THR A 60 4.45 -1.70 8.94
N ALA A 61 4.35 -2.30 7.75
CA ALA A 61 5.52 -2.64 6.93
C ALA A 61 6.20 -1.40 6.33
N CYS A 62 5.49 -0.28 6.19
CA CYS A 62 6.01 0.96 5.60
C CYS A 62 7.11 1.63 6.45
N GLY A 63 7.12 1.38 7.77
CA GLY A 63 8.12 1.87 8.70
C GLY A 63 9.49 1.19 8.58
N THR A 64 9.60 0.11 7.78
CA THR A 64 10.81 -0.74 7.74
C THR A 64 11.84 -0.37 6.66
N GLY A 65 11.67 0.77 5.97
CA GLY A 65 12.68 1.25 5.02
C GLY A 65 12.58 0.68 3.59
N ILE A 66 11.43 0.12 3.20
CA ILE A 66 11.23 -0.49 1.88
C ILE A 66 11.31 0.51 0.71
N THR A 67 11.45 0.02 -0.52
CA THR A 67 11.41 0.81 -1.77
C THR A 67 10.48 0.13 -2.76
N LEU A 68 9.47 0.85 -3.25
CA LEU A 68 8.38 0.32 -4.08
C LEU A 68 8.24 1.07 -5.40
N THR A 69 9.33 1.62 -5.94
CA THR A 69 9.36 2.41 -7.19
C THR A 69 8.90 1.65 -8.44
N ARG A 70 8.80 0.31 -8.39
CA ARG A 70 8.18 -0.47 -9.48
C ARG A 70 6.67 -0.24 -9.58
N ALA A 71 6.01 0.17 -8.51
CA ALA A 71 4.63 0.62 -8.55
C ALA A 71 4.51 2.07 -9.03
N ASN A 72 3.38 2.39 -9.65
CA ASN A 72 2.98 3.77 -9.97
C ASN A 72 1.52 4.05 -9.61
N HIS A 73 0.80 3.05 -9.09
CA HIS A 73 -0.53 3.22 -8.51
C HIS A 73 -0.49 2.87 -7.03
N VAL A 74 -1.11 3.72 -6.21
CA VAL A 74 -1.24 3.55 -4.76
C VAL A 74 -2.72 3.57 -4.42
N TYR A 75 -3.18 2.53 -3.73
CA TYR A 75 -4.54 2.40 -3.24
C TYR A 75 -4.52 2.41 -1.71
N MET A 76 -4.99 3.50 -1.12
CA MET A 76 -5.16 3.66 0.32
C MET A 76 -6.58 3.23 0.67
N MET A 77 -6.72 2.02 1.21
CA MET A 77 -8.04 1.42 1.47
C MET A 77 -8.68 1.92 2.77
N ASP A 78 -7.88 2.41 3.71
CA ASP A 78 -8.36 2.97 4.98
C ASP A 78 -7.68 4.31 5.27
N THR A 79 -8.38 5.19 5.99
CA THR A 79 -7.82 6.45 6.45
C THR A 79 -7.13 6.26 7.82
N TRP A 80 -5.89 6.72 7.97
CA TRP A 80 -5.14 6.55 9.22
C TRP A 80 -4.98 7.86 9.99
N TRP A 81 -5.11 7.85 11.33
CA TRP A 81 -5.00 9.08 12.12
C TRP A 81 -3.62 9.76 12.05
N ASN A 82 -2.59 9.03 11.64
CA ASN A 82 -1.21 9.50 11.52
C ASN A 82 -0.87 9.82 10.06
N VAL A 83 -1.09 11.09 9.68
CA VAL A 83 -0.78 11.64 8.35
C VAL A 83 0.67 11.39 7.95
N ALA A 84 1.61 11.55 8.87
CA ALA A 84 3.03 11.42 8.57
C ALA A 84 3.38 10.00 8.11
N ALA A 85 2.72 8.99 8.67
CA ALA A 85 2.99 7.61 8.34
C ALA A 85 2.27 7.16 7.05
N GLU A 86 1.12 7.76 6.72
CA GLU A 86 0.51 7.63 5.40
C GLU A 86 1.37 8.28 4.30
N ASN A 87 1.85 9.51 4.53
CA ASN A 87 2.79 10.18 3.63
C ASN A 87 4.06 9.35 3.44
N GLN A 88 4.61 8.81 4.53
CA GLN A 88 5.76 7.92 4.47
C GLN A 88 5.49 6.67 3.62
N ALA A 89 4.28 6.11 3.67
CA ALA A 89 3.90 4.98 2.82
C ALA A 89 3.85 5.37 1.34
N MET A 90 3.27 6.53 1.01
CA MET A 90 3.27 7.08 -0.36
C MET A 90 4.69 7.36 -0.87
N ASP A 91 5.57 7.90 -0.01
CA ASP A 91 6.97 8.17 -0.32
C ASP A 91 7.78 6.91 -0.65
N ARG A 92 7.30 5.72 -0.27
CA ARG A 92 7.92 4.44 -0.69
C ARG A 92 7.76 4.19 -2.18
N VAL A 93 6.69 4.72 -2.78
CA VAL A 93 6.35 4.59 -4.21
C VAL A 93 6.77 5.84 -4.98
N HIS A 94 6.44 7.02 -4.46
CA HIS A 94 6.86 8.32 -4.97
C HIS A 94 8.24 8.68 -4.43
N ARG A 95 9.25 7.93 -4.86
CA ARG A 95 10.64 8.07 -4.42
C ARG A 95 11.55 8.56 -5.54
N ILE A 96 12.70 9.13 -5.16
CA ILE A 96 13.78 9.52 -6.08
C ILE A 96 14.10 8.35 -7.01
N GLY A 97 14.11 8.63 -8.32
CA GLY A 97 14.35 7.63 -9.39
C GLY A 97 13.08 7.11 -10.07
N GLN A 98 11.89 7.42 -9.55
CA GLN A 98 10.64 7.19 -10.26
C GLN A 98 10.53 8.16 -11.45
N LYS A 99 10.26 7.62 -12.64
CA LYS A 99 10.07 8.40 -13.89
C LYS A 99 8.62 8.44 -14.37
N ARG A 100 7.74 7.64 -13.78
CA ARG A 100 6.32 7.56 -14.12
C ARG A 100 5.50 8.35 -13.12
N ASP A 101 4.42 8.95 -13.60
CA ASP A 101 3.45 9.61 -12.72
C ASP A 101 2.88 8.60 -11.72
N VAL A 102 2.91 8.99 -10.44
CA VAL A 102 2.37 8.19 -9.36
C VAL A 102 0.95 8.67 -9.07
N ARG A 103 -0.02 7.78 -9.21
CA ARG A 103 -1.42 8.05 -8.85
C ARG A 103 -1.74 7.43 -7.50
N ALA A 104 -2.08 8.26 -6.53
CA ALA A 104 -2.62 7.81 -5.25
C ALA A 104 -4.13 7.99 -5.22
N LEU A 105 -4.84 6.92 -4.88
CA LEU A 105 -6.28 6.90 -4.67
C LEU A 105 -6.55 6.57 -3.21
N ARG A 106 -7.29 7.44 -2.54
CA ARG A 106 -7.76 7.23 -1.17
C ARG A 106 -9.25 6.93 -1.20
N PHE A 107 -9.64 5.80 -0.62
CA PHE A 107 -11.04 5.44 -0.45
C PHE A 107 -11.54 5.98 0.88
N ILE A 108 -12.63 6.74 0.83
CA ILE A 108 -13.26 7.35 1.99
C ILE A 108 -14.74 7.05 1.91
N MET A 109 -15.27 6.42 2.96
CA MET A 109 -16.69 6.11 3.04
C MET A 109 -17.49 7.36 3.44
N LYS A 110 -18.47 7.71 2.62
CA LYS A 110 -19.37 8.84 2.85
C LYS A 110 -20.21 8.65 4.10
N ASN A 111 -20.46 9.73 4.85
CA ASN A 111 -21.25 9.72 6.09
C ASN A 111 -20.72 8.74 7.15
N SER A 112 -19.41 8.53 7.20
CA SER A 112 -18.77 7.58 8.11
C SER A 112 -17.80 8.28 9.07
N ILE A 113 -17.22 7.51 9.99
CA ILE A 113 -16.17 8.00 10.87
C ILE A 113 -14.90 8.42 10.10
N GLU A 114 -14.69 7.93 8.87
CA GLU A 114 -13.54 8.26 8.04
C GLU A 114 -13.52 9.74 7.63
N GLU A 115 -14.68 10.34 7.36
CA GLU A 115 -14.78 11.79 7.10
C GLU A 115 -14.33 12.62 8.31
N ARG A 116 -14.64 12.17 9.53
CA ARG A 116 -14.14 12.83 10.75
C ARG A 116 -12.64 12.69 10.89
N PHE A 117 -12.07 11.55 10.51
CA PHE A 117 -10.61 11.37 10.52
C PHE A 117 -9.91 12.30 9.54
N LEU A 118 -10.46 12.52 8.34
CA LEU A 118 -9.92 13.51 7.40
C LEU A 118 -9.90 14.92 7.99
N ASN A 119 -11.01 15.35 8.61
CA ASN A 119 -11.04 16.67 9.24
C ASN A 119 -9.96 16.83 10.33
N VAL A 120 -9.65 15.76 11.06
CA VAL A 120 -8.57 15.74 12.05
C VAL A 120 -7.18 15.75 11.39
N GLN A 121 -7.03 15.08 10.24
CA GLN A 121 -5.79 15.13 9.46
C GLN A 121 -5.53 16.55 8.92
N ASP A 122 -6.55 17.17 8.33
CA ASP A 122 -6.46 18.52 7.76
C ASP A 122 -6.13 19.57 8.83
N ALA A 123 -6.65 19.41 10.04
CA ALA A 123 -6.32 20.29 11.17
C ALA A 123 -4.88 20.10 11.70
N LYS A 124 -4.17 19.04 11.30
CA LYS A 124 -2.78 18.73 11.71
C LYS A 124 -1.75 19.05 10.63
N GLN A 125 -2.16 19.38 9.41
CA GLN A 125 -1.29 19.89 8.35
C GLN A 125 -1.04 21.39 8.54
#